data_AF-A0A255H2E9-F1
#
_entry.id   AF-A0A255H2E9-F1
#
_cell.length_a   1.000
_cell.length_b   1.000
_cell.length_c   1.000
_cell.angle_alpha   90.00
_cell.angle_beta   90.00
_cell.angle_gamma   90.00
#
_symmetry.space_group_name_H-M   'P 1'
#
loop_
_entity.id
_entity.type
_entity.pdbx_description
1 polymer ?
#
loop_
_entity_poly.entity_id
_entity_poly.type
_entity_poly.pdbx_seq_one_letter_code
_entity_poly.pdbx_strand_id
1 'polypeptide(L)'
;MQQTRPLPVPTRLFGGEGVETYSRRAAARNGTDARWIEKALWDMDIVRSLSPRHPTRLQAWRELGGLRDDAFVMPDTIGGDWVTDRFFCRVCTAGLDVRGRAPHVGLVCVRHKRWLGITDQPAVHRLPALLSAEVHFRARLASKFVLFDSPAMRIGAECARVALSPATIQNRQDQSGLPLDAVIYPEQVAFARIAVRPSLLATAVDPATEPSHVRAALDRESRRVVPDEDMNEPWRASTRLQTIMFALRAHALNATATGPDRWNLLRHLPR
;
A
#
# COMPACT_ATOMS: atom_id res chain seq x y z
N MET A 1 14.75 35.84 1.21
CA MET A 1 13.59 35.16 0.59
C MET A 1 12.38 36.04 0.79
N GLN A 2 11.68 36.42 -0.29
CA GLN A 2 10.37 37.04 -0.15
C GLN A 2 9.40 36.00 0.44
N GLN A 3 8.76 36.33 1.57
CA GLN A 3 7.77 35.47 2.20
C GLN A 3 6.43 35.65 1.51
N THR A 4 5.77 34.54 1.16
CA THR A 4 4.41 34.58 0.62
C THR A 4 3.40 34.76 1.76
N ARG A 5 2.35 35.55 1.51
CA ARG A 5 1.23 35.67 2.46
C ARG A 5 0.29 34.47 2.29
N PRO A 6 -0.29 33.93 3.38
CA PRO A 6 -1.29 32.88 3.28
C PRO A 6 -2.47 33.27 2.39
N LEU A 7 -3.05 32.27 1.72
CA LEU A 7 -4.27 32.44 0.93
C LEU A 7 -5.45 32.84 1.84
N PRO A 8 -6.39 33.69 1.35
CA PRO A 8 -7.49 34.20 2.17
C PRO A 8 -8.40 33.12 2.78
N VAL A 9 -8.69 32.05 2.03
CA VAL A 9 -9.53 30.94 2.47
C VAL A 9 -8.65 29.74 2.82
N PRO A 10 -8.51 29.37 4.11
CA PRO A 10 -7.70 28.26 4.54
C PRO A 10 -8.17 26.93 3.94
N THR A 11 -7.22 26.09 3.55
CA THR A 11 -7.48 24.75 3.03
C THR A 11 -6.79 23.73 3.91
N ARG A 12 -7.56 22.76 4.39
CA ARG A 12 -7.02 21.68 5.22
C ARG A 12 -6.13 20.75 4.38
N LEU A 13 -4.92 20.49 4.86
CA LEU A 13 -4.08 19.39 4.37
C LEU A 13 -4.55 18.05 4.96
N PHE A 14 -4.74 17.04 4.12
CA PHE A 14 -4.98 15.66 4.58
C PHE A 14 -3.65 14.95 4.87
N GLY A 15 -3.66 14.04 5.86
CA GLY A 15 -2.45 13.29 6.23
C GLY A 15 -1.92 12.47 5.05
N GLY A 16 -0.68 12.76 4.63
CA GLY A 16 -0.05 12.14 3.47
C GLY A 16 -0.41 12.74 2.11
N GLU A 17 -1.25 13.77 2.05
CA GLU A 17 -1.57 14.49 0.80
C GLU A 17 -0.32 15.16 0.21
N GLY A 18 -0.15 15.03 -1.11
CA GLY A 18 0.95 15.66 -1.83
C GLY A 18 0.65 17.10 -2.24
N VAL A 19 1.69 17.85 -2.62
CA VAL A 19 1.54 19.25 -3.05
C VAL A 19 0.65 19.39 -4.29
N GLU A 20 0.63 18.41 -5.20
CA GLU A 20 -0.17 18.48 -6.44
C GLU A 20 -1.68 18.46 -6.21
N THR A 21 -2.14 17.69 -5.23
CA THR A 21 -3.56 17.57 -4.89
C THR A 21 -3.97 18.71 -3.97
N TYR A 22 -3.10 19.05 -3.01
CA TYR A 22 -3.32 20.19 -2.12
C TYR A 22 -3.40 21.52 -2.88
N SER A 23 -2.45 21.81 -3.78
CA SER A 23 -2.38 23.09 -4.51
C SER A 23 -3.64 23.36 -5.32
N ARG A 24 -4.12 22.36 -6.06
CA ARG A 24 -5.36 22.45 -6.85
C ARG A 24 -6.57 22.73 -5.97
N ARG A 25 -6.68 22.06 -4.83
CA ARG A 25 -7.77 22.29 -3.85
C ARG A 25 -7.69 23.68 -3.24
N ALA A 26 -6.50 24.09 -2.81
CA ALA A 26 -6.28 25.37 -2.17
C ALA A 26 -6.58 26.53 -3.13
N ALA A 27 -6.11 26.42 -4.38
CA ALA A 27 -6.41 27.38 -5.43
C ALA A 27 -7.91 27.44 -5.73
N ALA A 28 -8.56 26.30 -5.98
CA ALA A 28 -9.99 26.25 -6.30
C ALA A 28 -10.86 26.83 -5.17
N ARG A 29 -10.51 26.55 -3.91
CA ARG A 29 -11.21 27.11 -2.73
C ARG A 29 -11.07 28.63 -2.62
N ASN A 30 -10.02 29.19 -3.22
CA ASN A 30 -9.76 30.63 -3.32
C ASN A 30 -10.17 31.23 -4.68
N GLY A 31 -11.00 30.51 -5.45
CA GLY A 31 -11.56 31.02 -6.71
C GLY A 31 -10.53 31.17 -7.84
N THR A 32 -9.45 30.39 -7.83
CA THR A 32 -8.38 30.47 -8.83
C THR A 32 -7.86 29.08 -9.22
N ASP A 33 -6.84 29.05 -10.10
CA ASP A 33 -6.15 27.84 -10.54
C ASP A 33 -4.73 27.78 -9.94
N ALA A 34 -4.30 26.58 -9.55
CA ALA A 34 -2.95 26.36 -9.04
C ALA A 34 -1.88 26.79 -10.04
N ARG A 35 -2.12 26.63 -11.34
CA ARG A 35 -1.23 27.05 -12.42
C ARG A 35 -1.02 28.56 -12.44
N TRP A 36 -2.07 29.34 -12.17
CA TRP A 36 -1.97 30.81 -12.12
C TRP A 36 -1.16 31.26 -10.92
N ILE A 37 -1.39 30.66 -9.75
CA ILE A 37 -0.58 30.92 -8.55
C ILE A 37 0.87 30.52 -8.80
N GLU A 38 1.13 29.32 -9.32
CA GLU A 38 2.48 28.82 -9.57
C GLU A 38 3.24 29.64 -10.62
N LYS A 39 2.54 30.14 -11.66
CA LYS A 39 3.11 31.08 -12.61
C LYS A 39 3.49 32.41 -11.95
N ALA A 40 2.62 32.98 -11.13
CA ALA A 40 2.95 34.21 -10.40
C ALA A 40 4.16 34.03 -9.46
N LEU A 41 4.23 32.89 -8.76
CA LEU A 41 5.39 32.55 -7.90
C LEU A 41 6.67 32.35 -8.72
N TRP A 42 6.57 31.81 -9.92
CA TRP A 42 7.70 31.67 -10.85
C TRP A 42 8.18 33.04 -11.32
N ASP A 43 7.27 33.89 -11.77
CA ASP A 43 7.57 35.24 -12.27
C ASP A 43 8.18 36.14 -11.17
N MET A 44 7.89 35.86 -9.88
CA MET A 44 8.49 36.51 -8.71
C MET A 44 9.81 35.86 -8.23
N ASP A 45 10.33 34.85 -8.93
CA ASP A 45 11.52 34.07 -8.55
C ASP A 45 11.43 33.39 -7.16
N ILE A 46 10.20 33.10 -6.70
CA ILE A 46 9.94 32.39 -5.44
C ILE A 46 10.06 30.88 -5.66
N VAL A 47 9.53 30.37 -6.78
CA VAL A 47 9.60 28.96 -7.15
C VAL A 47 10.51 28.79 -8.36
N ARG A 48 11.54 27.95 -8.23
CA ARG A 48 12.53 27.67 -9.30
C ARG A 48 12.21 26.43 -10.14
N SER A 49 11.26 25.63 -9.70
CA SER A 49 10.82 24.42 -10.40
C SER A 49 9.38 24.10 -10.03
N LEU A 50 8.58 23.72 -11.03
CA LEU A 50 7.24 23.20 -10.82
C LEU A 50 7.23 21.71 -10.47
N SER A 51 8.39 21.07 -10.30
CA SER A 51 8.47 19.67 -9.87
C SER A 51 7.80 19.49 -8.49
N PRO A 52 6.94 18.47 -8.30
CA PRO A 52 6.22 18.22 -7.04
C PRO A 52 7.13 18.03 -5.83
N ARG A 53 8.38 17.63 -6.05
CA ARG A 53 9.36 17.40 -4.99
C ARG A 53 10.33 18.56 -4.80
N HIS A 54 10.22 19.62 -5.61
CA HIS A 54 11.19 20.70 -5.54
C HIS A 54 11.02 21.49 -4.23
N PRO A 55 12.09 21.69 -3.44
CA PRO A 55 11.98 22.32 -2.12
C PRO A 55 11.31 23.68 -2.12
N THR A 56 11.60 24.53 -3.11
CA THR A 56 10.99 25.87 -3.20
C THR A 56 9.49 25.83 -3.49
N ARG A 57 9.02 24.85 -4.29
CA ARG A 57 7.59 24.67 -4.57
C ARG A 57 6.86 24.20 -3.31
N LEU A 58 7.44 23.23 -2.61
CA LEU A 58 6.90 22.73 -1.34
C LEU A 58 6.81 23.88 -0.33
N GLN A 59 7.88 24.65 -0.16
CA GLN A 59 7.93 25.76 0.78
C GLN A 59 6.90 26.84 0.45
N ALA A 60 6.79 27.25 -0.81
CA ALA A 60 5.80 28.25 -1.22
C ALA A 60 4.37 27.80 -0.91
N TRP A 61 4.02 26.53 -1.18
CA TRP A 61 2.69 26.01 -0.86
C TRP A 61 2.44 25.80 0.64
N ARG A 62 3.49 25.61 1.45
CA ARG A 62 3.37 25.63 2.92
C ARG A 62 3.01 27.02 3.41
N GLU A 63 3.74 28.04 2.97
CA GLU A 63 3.50 29.43 3.35
C GLU A 63 2.12 29.91 2.89
N LEU A 64 1.77 29.69 1.63
CA LEU A 64 0.44 29.99 1.09
C LEU A 64 -0.68 29.27 1.84
N GLY A 65 -0.42 28.07 2.34
CA GLY A 65 -1.40 27.30 3.10
C GLY A 65 -1.43 27.58 4.60
N GLY A 66 -0.47 28.34 5.13
CA GLY A 66 -0.25 28.43 6.59
C GLY A 66 0.01 27.06 7.22
N LEU A 67 0.72 26.17 6.50
CA LEU A 67 0.97 24.80 6.92
C LEU A 67 2.21 24.70 7.79
N ARG A 68 2.31 23.59 8.53
CA ARG A 68 3.52 23.21 9.28
C ARG A 68 4.69 22.93 8.32
N ASP A 69 5.92 23.08 8.83
CA ASP A 69 7.15 22.83 8.07
C ASP A 69 7.31 21.38 7.58
N ASP A 70 6.67 20.44 8.28
CA ASP A 70 6.63 19.01 7.93
C ASP A 70 5.55 18.65 6.90
N ALA A 71 4.75 19.62 6.42
CA ALA A 71 3.79 19.36 5.35
C ALA A 71 4.48 18.91 4.06
N PHE A 72 3.84 18.01 3.32
CA PHE A 72 4.39 17.36 2.12
C PHE A 72 5.66 16.54 2.34
N VAL A 73 6.08 16.34 3.59
CA VAL A 73 7.22 15.48 3.92
C VAL A 73 6.69 14.07 4.13
N MET A 74 6.89 13.22 3.13
CA MET A 74 6.69 11.78 3.22
C MET A 74 7.88 11.09 2.56
N PRO A 75 8.49 10.09 3.21
CA PRO A 75 9.64 9.40 2.65
C PRO A 75 9.26 8.75 1.31
N ASP A 76 10.19 8.80 0.36
CA ASP A 76 10.03 8.15 -0.94
C ASP A 76 10.08 6.62 -0.80
N THR A 77 10.77 6.11 0.23
CA THR A 77 10.86 4.69 0.54
C THR A 77 10.65 4.41 2.02
N ILE A 78 10.00 3.28 2.34
CA ILE A 78 9.84 2.79 3.72
C ILE A 78 10.33 1.37 3.79
N GLY A 79 11.28 1.14 4.70
CA GLY A 79 12.03 -0.10 4.76
C GLY A 79 12.82 -0.39 3.48
N GLY A 80 12.85 0.51 2.48
CA GLY A 80 13.39 0.39 1.11
C GLY A 80 12.36 0.05 -0.01
N ASP A 81 11.07 -0.08 0.30
CA ASP A 81 9.99 -0.20 -0.69
C ASP A 81 9.51 1.20 -1.06
N TRP A 82 9.17 1.42 -2.32
CA TRP A 82 8.64 2.70 -2.78
C TRP A 82 7.27 3.00 -2.19
N VAL A 83 7.13 4.20 -1.63
CA VAL A 83 5.83 4.72 -1.19
C VAL A 83 5.13 5.35 -2.40
N THR A 84 4.00 4.79 -2.77
CA THR A 84 3.21 5.21 -3.94
C THR A 84 2.03 6.10 -3.54
N ASP A 85 1.57 6.91 -4.49
CA ASP A 85 0.40 7.76 -4.33
C ASP A 85 -0.89 6.99 -4.63
N ARG A 86 -1.78 6.90 -3.64
CA ARG A 86 -3.06 6.20 -3.72
C ARG A 86 -4.24 7.13 -3.44
N PHE A 87 -5.43 6.72 -3.86
CA PHE A 87 -6.64 7.49 -3.60
C PHE A 87 -6.98 7.52 -2.11
N PHE A 88 -7.34 8.70 -1.62
CA PHE A 88 -7.99 8.84 -0.33
C PHE A 88 -9.48 8.60 -0.46
N CYS A 89 -10.11 8.22 0.65
CA CYS A 89 -11.55 8.02 0.66
C CYS A 89 -12.28 9.32 0.30
N ARG A 90 -13.08 9.31 -0.76
CA ARG A 90 -13.85 10.46 -1.24
C ARG A 90 -14.79 11.01 -0.17
N VAL A 91 -15.34 10.15 0.69
CA VAL A 91 -16.18 10.62 1.81
C VAL A 91 -15.33 11.33 2.87
N CYS A 92 -14.10 10.87 3.16
CA CYS A 92 -13.18 11.59 4.06
C CYS A 92 -12.76 12.95 3.49
N THR A 93 -12.72 13.06 2.16
CA THR A 93 -12.25 14.24 1.45
C THR A 93 -13.39 15.12 0.94
N ALA A 94 -14.62 14.90 1.44
CA ALA A 94 -15.83 15.64 1.05
C ALA A 94 -16.10 15.66 -0.47
N GLY A 95 -15.92 14.52 -1.12
CA GLY A 95 -16.15 14.28 -2.55
C GLY A 95 -14.94 14.55 -3.45
N LEU A 96 -13.86 15.10 -2.90
CA LEU A 96 -12.68 15.53 -3.66
C LEU A 96 -11.76 14.36 -4.01
N ASP A 97 -11.26 14.35 -5.25
CA ASP A 97 -10.32 13.34 -5.74
C ASP A 97 -8.90 13.66 -5.27
N VAL A 98 -8.63 13.26 -4.04
CA VAL A 98 -7.32 13.42 -3.40
C VAL A 98 -6.51 12.15 -3.53
N ARG A 99 -5.27 12.32 -3.97
CA ARG A 99 -4.23 11.30 -3.94
C ARG A 99 -3.12 11.73 -2.99
N GLY A 100 -2.49 10.76 -2.37
CA GLY A 100 -1.38 10.98 -1.47
C GLY A 100 -0.76 9.68 -0.99
N ARG A 101 0.30 9.82 -0.20
CA ARG A 101 1.08 8.75 0.39
C ARG A 101 0.51 8.38 1.74
N ALA A 102 -0.21 7.27 1.81
CA ALA A 102 -0.75 6.73 3.05
C ALA A 102 -0.15 5.34 3.35
N PRO A 103 1.15 5.24 3.71
CA PRO A 103 1.83 3.95 3.85
C PRO A 103 1.21 3.05 4.93
N HIS A 104 0.50 3.65 5.89
CA HIS A 104 -0.15 2.93 6.99
C HIS A 104 -1.58 2.45 6.69
N VAL A 105 -2.06 2.64 5.46
CA VAL A 105 -3.43 2.28 5.05
C VAL A 105 -3.35 1.34 3.86
N GLY A 106 -4.19 0.31 3.86
CA GLY A 106 -4.33 -0.62 2.75
C GLY A 106 -5.26 -0.05 1.69
N LEU A 107 -6.20 -0.85 1.19
CA LEU A 107 -7.17 -0.44 0.17
C LEU A 107 -8.61 -0.32 0.68
N VAL A 108 -8.82 -0.30 1.99
CA VAL A 108 -10.17 -0.09 2.55
C VAL A 108 -10.19 1.09 3.50
N CYS A 109 -11.15 1.99 3.29
CA CYS A 109 -11.48 3.00 4.29
C CYS A 109 -12.41 2.37 5.34
N VAL A 110 -11.86 2.05 6.52
CA VAL A 110 -12.64 1.47 7.63
C VAL A 110 -13.77 2.40 8.07
N ARG A 111 -13.52 3.72 8.11
CA ARG A 111 -14.50 4.71 8.60
C ARG A 111 -15.77 4.78 7.74
N HIS A 112 -15.61 4.80 6.41
CA HIS A 112 -16.73 4.97 5.48
C HIS A 112 -17.09 3.67 4.74
N LYS A 113 -16.38 2.57 5.03
CA LYS A 113 -16.57 1.25 4.43
C LYS A 113 -16.53 1.31 2.90
N ARG A 114 -15.44 1.86 2.37
CA ARG A 114 -15.22 2.07 0.92
C ARG A 114 -13.93 1.40 0.46
N TRP A 115 -13.99 0.77 -0.71
CA TRP A 115 -12.81 0.29 -1.42
C TRP A 115 -12.05 1.48 -2.02
N LEU A 116 -10.72 1.49 -1.93
CA LEU A 116 -9.85 2.60 -2.34
C LEU A 116 -9.00 2.27 -3.57
N GLY A 117 -9.06 1.03 -4.07
CA GLY A 117 -8.26 0.58 -5.22
C GLY A 117 -8.70 1.15 -6.57
N ILE A 118 -9.82 1.88 -6.61
CA ILE A 118 -10.42 2.42 -7.83
C ILE A 118 -11.13 3.75 -7.53
N THR A 119 -11.38 4.54 -8.56
CA THR A 119 -11.89 5.92 -8.47
C THR A 119 -13.34 6.03 -7.96
N ASP A 120 -14.21 5.09 -8.31
CA ASP A 120 -15.64 5.10 -7.93
C ASP A 120 -15.86 4.71 -6.46
N GLN A 121 -14.88 4.03 -5.85
CA GLN A 121 -14.84 3.66 -4.44
C GLN A 121 -16.14 2.97 -3.95
N PRO A 122 -16.45 1.77 -4.48
CA PRO A 122 -17.67 1.06 -4.11
C PRO A 122 -17.71 0.74 -2.61
N ALA A 123 -18.92 0.61 -2.07
CA ALA A 123 -19.12 0.30 -0.66
C ALA A 123 -18.81 -1.18 -0.39
N VAL A 124 -18.12 -1.49 0.71
CA VAL A 124 -17.66 -2.86 1.02
C VAL A 124 -18.58 -3.62 1.98
N HIS A 125 -19.77 -3.07 2.28
CA HIS A 125 -20.69 -3.62 3.28
C HIS A 125 -21.15 -5.05 2.98
N ARG A 126 -21.22 -5.43 1.70
CA ARG A 126 -21.60 -6.78 1.25
C ARG A 126 -20.49 -7.82 1.40
N LEU A 127 -19.27 -7.39 1.71
CA LEU A 127 -18.15 -8.28 2.00
C LEU A 127 -17.39 -7.80 3.25
N PRO A 128 -17.95 -7.99 4.46
CA PRO A 128 -17.38 -7.46 5.70
C PRO A 128 -15.94 -7.92 6.00
N ALA A 129 -15.53 -9.07 5.45
CA ALA A 129 -14.16 -9.58 5.56
C ALA A 129 -13.10 -8.56 5.10
N LEU A 130 -13.44 -7.65 4.19
CA LEU A 130 -12.59 -6.54 3.77
C LEU A 130 -12.19 -5.60 4.91
N LEU A 131 -13.12 -5.33 5.84
CA LEU A 131 -12.86 -4.46 6.98
C LEU A 131 -11.91 -5.14 7.97
N SER A 132 -12.12 -6.43 8.25
CA SER A 132 -11.24 -7.23 9.10
C SER A 132 -9.84 -7.34 8.51
N ALA A 133 -9.75 -7.55 7.19
CA ALA A 133 -8.49 -7.58 6.45
C ALA A 133 -7.72 -6.26 6.60
N GLU A 134 -8.39 -5.13 6.43
CA GLU A 134 -7.77 -3.82 6.60
C GLU A 134 -7.28 -3.57 8.04
N VAL A 135 -8.08 -3.95 9.05
CA VAL A 135 -7.65 -3.87 10.45
C VAL A 135 -6.39 -4.71 10.67
N HIS A 136 -6.35 -5.93 10.13
CA HIS A 136 -5.16 -6.78 10.22
C HIS A 136 -3.97 -6.24 9.45
N PHE A 137 -4.17 -5.66 8.26
CA PHE A 137 -3.13 -5.01 7.48
C PHE A 137 -2.48 -3.90 8.32
N ARG A 138 -3.29 -2.97 8.85
CA ARG A 138 -2.78 -1.85 9.66
C ARG A 138 -2.04 -2.32 10.90
N ALA A 139 -2.62 -3.28 11.64
CA ALA A 139 -2.09 -3.72 12.91
C ALA A 139 -0.85 -4.61 12.78
N ARG A 140 -0.74 -5.43 11.73
CA ARG A 140 0.27 -6.51 11.65
C ARG A 140 1.27 -6.36 10.52
N LEU A 141 0.92 -5.68 9.43
CA LEU A 141 1.78 -5.47 8.27
C LEU A 141 2.33 -4.03 8.27
N ALA A 142 1.45 -3.04 8.26
CA ALA A 142 1.87 -1.64 8.19
C ALA A 142 2.70 -1.20 9.41
N SER A 143 2.41 -1.73 10.60
CA SER A 143 3.21 -1.52 11.82
C SER A 143 4.63 -2.06 11.72
N LYS A 144 4.89 -2.95 10.76
CA LYS A 144 6.21 -3.52 10.45
C LYS A 144 6.76 -2.98 9.13
N PHE A 145 6.32 -1.79 8.72
CA PHE A 145 6.80 -1.11 7.50
C PHE A 145 6.47 -1.84 6.19
N VAL A 146 5.54 -2.80 6.21
CA VAL A 146 5.06 -3.46 4.98
C VAL A 146 4.04 -2.54 4.30
N LEU A 147 4.37 -2.11 3.09
CA LEU A 147 3.49 -1.29 2.26
C LEU A 147 2.49 -2.17 1.48
N PHE A 148 1.36 -1.59 1.07
CA PHE A 148 0.41 -2.30 0.19
C PHE A 148 1.03 -2.75 -1.13
N ASP A 149 1.91 -1.93 -1.72
CA ASP A 149 2.59 -2.27 -2.99
C ASP A 149 3.92 -3.02 -2.80
N SER A 150 4.23 -3.44 -1.57
CA SER A 150 5.45 -4.20 -1.28
C SER A 150 5.40 -5.62 -1.89
N PRO A 151 6.56 -6.27 -2.09
CA PRO A 151 6.61 -7.66 -2.56
C PRO A 151 5.78 -8.62 -1.72
N ALA A 152 5.74 -8.43 -0.40
CA ALA A 152 4.94 -9.28 0.49
C ALA A 152 3.45 -9.27 0.13
N MET A 153 2.90 -8.10 -0.19
CA MET A 153 1.49 -7.96 -0.58
C MET A 153 1.23 -8.44 -2.00
N ARG A 154 2.20 -8.31 -2.92
CA ARG A 154 2.13 -8.92 -4.26
C ARG A 154 2.10 -10.45 -4.17
N ILE A 155 2.99 -11.04 -3.39
CA ILE A 155 3.02 -12.48 -3.09
C ILE A 155 1.70 -12.92 -2.48
N GLY A 156 1.16 -12.14 -1.53
CA GLY A 156 -0.16 -12.39 -0.96
C GLY A 156 -1.25 -12.46 -2.02
N ALA A 157 -1.24 -11.54 -2.98
CA ALA A 157 -2.24 -11.48 -4.04
C ALA A 157 -2.11 -12.68 -4.99
N GLU A 158 -0.88 -13.03 -5.37
CA GLU A 158 -0.61 -14.21 -6.19
C GLU A 158 -1.12 -15.49 -5.51
N CYS A 159 -0.82 -15.66 -4.22
CA CYS A 159 -1.29 -16.80 -3.42
C CYS A 159 -2.82 -16.83 -3.34
N ALA A 160 -3.46 -15.69 -3.05
CA ALA A 160 -4.92 -15.59 -2.99
C ALA A 160 -5.59 -15.98 -4.32
N ARG A 161 -5.06 -15.49 -5.46
CA ARG A 161 -5.59 -15.77 -6.80
C ARG A 161 -5.51 -17.25 -7.19
N VAL A 162 -4.47 -17.97 -6.74
CA VAL A 162 -4.33 -19.39 -7.06
C VAL A 162 -4.98 -20.32 -6.04
N ALA A 163 -5.23 -19.85 -4.81
CA ALA A 163 -5.90 -20.63 -3.78
C ALA A 163 -7.42 -20.60 -3.89
N LEU A 164 -8.00 -19.45 -4.25
CA LEU A 164 -9.45 -19.32 -4.39
C LEU A 164 -9.91 -19.91 -5.72
N SER A 165 -10.97 -20.70 -5.68
CA SER A 165 -11.59 -21.23 -6.89
C SER A 165 -12.21 -20.10 -7.72
N PRO A 166 -12.25 -20.22 -9.07
CA PRO A 166 -12.94 -19.25 -9.91
C PRO A 166 -14.42 -19.05 -9.52
N ALA A 167 -15.09 -20.12 -9.08
CA ALA A 167 -16.46 -20.07 -8.61
C ALA A 167 -16.61 -19.22 -7.33
N THR A 168 -15.70 -19.39 -6.35
CA THR A 168 -15.68 -18.57 -5.13
C THR A 168 -15.46 -17.09 -5.46
N ILE A 169 -14.51 -16.79 -6.34
CA ILE A 169 -14.23 -15.42 -6.78
C ILE A 169 -15.47 -14.82 -7.46
N GLN A 170 -16.04 -15.52 -8.44
CA GLN A 170 -17.21 -15.06 -9.18
C GLN A 170 -18.40 -14.82 -8.25
N ASN A 171 -18.70 -15.76 -7.35
CA ASN A 171 -19.78 -15.62 -6.37
C ASN A 171 -19.59 -14.37 -5.49
N ARG A 172 -18.37 -14.11 -5.01
CA ARG A 172 -18.08 -12.88 -4.25
C ARG A 172 -18.26 -11.62 -5.09
N GLN A 173 -17.86 -11.64 -6.37
CA GLN A 173 -18.05 -10.50 -7.28
C GLN A 173 -19.53 -10.25 -7.54
N ASP A 174 -20.32 -11.29 -7.79
CA ASP A 174 -21.77 -11.20 -8.04
C ASP A 174 -22.52 -10.67 -6.82
N GLN A 175 -22.19 -11.17 -5.62
CA GLN A 175 -22.83 -10.73 -4.38
C GLN A 175 -22.47 -9.28 -4.03
N SER A 176 -21.22 -8.89 -4.20
CA SER A 176 -20.70 -7.61 -3.70
C SER A 176 -20.66 -6.48 -4.73
N GLY A 177 -20.63 -6.81 -6.03
CA GLY A 177 -20.35 -5.88 -7.12
C GLY A 177 -18.93 -5.33 -7.12
N LEU A 178 -18.00 -5.97 -6.40
CA LEU A 178 -16.63 -5.49 -6.22
C LEU A 178 -15.65 -6.08 -7.26
N PRO A 179 -14.57 -5.35 -7.58
CA PRO A 179 -13.54 -5.86 -8.49
C PRO A 179 -12.76 -7.03 -7.90
N LEU A 180 -12.05 -7.78 -8.76
CA LEU A 180 -11.22 -8.92 -8.38
C LEU A 180 -10.30 -8.62 -7.18
N ASP A 181 -9.55 -7.52 -7.26
CA ASP A 181 -8.59 -7.13 -6.23
C ASP A 181 -9.23 -6.93 -4.86
N ALA A 182 -10.50 -6.50 -4.82
CA ALA A 182 -11.23 -6.36 -3.57
C ALA A 182 -11.69 -7.73 -3.05
N VAL A 183 -12.23 -8.61 -3.89
CA VAL A 183 -12.79 -9.88 -3.42
C VAL A 183 -11.73 -10.87 -2.93
N ILE A 184 -10.47 -10.71 -3.33
CA ILE A 184 -9.32 -11.50 -2.87
C ILE A 184 -8.51 -10.83 -1.76
N TYR A 185 -8.80 -9.55 -1.45
CA TYR A 185 -8.01 -8.76 -0.50
C TYR A 185 -7.90 -9.41 0.90
N PRO A 186 -8.96 -10.06 1.46
CA PRO A 186 -8.82 -10.74 2.74
C PRO A 186 -7.74 -11.82 2.75
N GLU A 187 -7.74 -12.69 1.74
CA GLU A 187 -6.74 -13.73 1.56
C GLU A 187 -5.37 -13.15 1.22
N GLN A 188 -5.31 -12.09 0.41
CA GLN A 188 -4.07 -11.37 0.10
C GLN A 188 -3.37 -10.91 1.40
N VAL A 189 -4.10 -10.24 2.30
CA VAL A 189 -3.54 -9.77 3.57
C VAL A 189 -3.11 -10.95 4.44
N ALA A 190 -3.89 -12.02 4.48
CA ALA A 190 -3.56 -13.21 5.27
C ALA A 190 -2.30 -13.91 4.77
N PHE A 191 -2.15 -14.11 3.45
CA PHE A 191 -0.95 -14.69 2.85
C PHE A 191 0.26 -13.77 2.96
N ALA A 192 0.10 -12.45 2.79
CA ALA A 192 1.19 -11.50 3.01
C ALA A 192 1.73 -11.59 4.44
N ARG A 193 0.86 -11.77 5.44
CA ARG A 193 1.25 -11.99 6.84
C ARG A 193 2.05 -13.29 7.04
N ILE A 194 1.71 -14.35 6.30
CA ILE A 194 2.48 -15.60 6.32
C ILE A 194 3.86 -15.34 5.72
N ALA A 195 3.93 -14.69 4.56
CA ALA A 195 5.18 -14.40 3.84
C ALA A 195 6.19 -13.58 4.66
N VAL A 196 5.73 -12.69 5.54
CA VAL A 196 6.60 -11.87 6.41
C VAL A 196 6.71 -12.37 7.84
N ARG A 197 6.23 -13.59 8.14
CA ARG A 197 6.25 -14.12 9.50
C ARG A 197 7.69 -14.51 9.89
N PRO A 198 8.29 -13.92 10.95
CA PRO A 198 9.70 -14.13 11.27
C PRO A 198 10.05 -15.60 11.53
N SER A 199 9.20 -16.34 12.25
CA SER A 199 9.44 -17.76 12.53
C SER A 199 9.47 -18.60 11.24
N LEU A 200 8.57 -18.34 10.31
CA LEU A 200 8.50 -19.08 9.06
C LEU A 200 9.66 -18.71 8.13
N LEU A 201 10.03 -17.42 8.07
CA LEU A 201 11.20 -16.98 7.32
C LEU A 201 12.49 -17.58 7.88
N ALA A 202 12.67 -17.59 9.20
CA ALA A 202 13.82 -18.21 9.86
C ALA A 202 13.92 -19.71 9.54
N THR A 203 12.81 -20.44 9.64
CA THR A 203 12.73 -21.86 9.27
C THR A 203 12.99 -22.10 7.77
N ALA A 204 12.53 -21.19 6.91
CA ALA A 204 12.73 -21.32 5.46
C ALA A 204 14.18 -21.12 5.03
N VAL A 205 14.92 -20.20 5.66
CA VAL A 205 16.30 -19.88 5.29
C VAL A 205 17.35 -20.71 6.04
N ASP A 206 16.96 -21.40 7.12
CA ASP A 206 17.86 -22.26 7.90
C ASP A 206 18.35 -23.47 7.06
N PRO A 207 19.67 -23.59 6.82
CA PRO A 207 20.24 -24.71 6.08
C PRO A 207 20.00 -26.07 6.74
N ALA A 208 19.85 -26.12 8.07
CA ALA A 208 19.62 -27.35 8.82
C ALA A 208 18.16 -27.82 8.75
N THR A 209 17.23 -26.96 8.33
CA THR A 209 15.82 -27.32 8.25
C THR A 209 15.54 -28.14 6.98
N GLU A 210 14.95 -29.32 7.17
CA GLU A 210 14.47 -30.20 6.11
C GLU A 210 13.39 -29.52 5.24
N PRO A 211 13.49 -29.57 3.90
CA PRO A 211 12.50 -28.98 2.98
C PRO A 211 11.06 -29.46 3.21
N SER A 212 10.87 -30.69 3.69
CA SER A 212 9.57 -31.27 4.01
C SER A 212 8.89 -30.57 5.19
N HIS A 213 9.66 -30.14 6.20
CA HIS A 213 9.14 -29.39 7.34
C HIS A 213 8.64 -27.99 6.93
N VAL A 214 9.39 -27.32 6.05
CA VAL A 214 8.96 -26.03 5.47
C VAL A 214 7.66 -26.21 4.70
N ARG A 215 7.57 -27.24 3.84
CA ARG A 215 6.35 -27.56 3.08
C ARG A 215 5.16 -27.81 4.00
N ALA A 216 5.31 -28.68 5.00
CA ALA A 216 4.24 -29.00 5.93
C ALA A 216 3.77 -27.77 6.73
N ALA A 217 4.69 -26.87 7.10
CA ALA A 217 4.34 -25.61 7.75
C ALA A 217 3.54 -24.70 6.82
N LEU A 218 3.95 -24.55 5.56
CA LEU A 218 3.24 -23.75 4.56
C LEU A 218 1.85 -24.32 4.27
N ASP A 219 1.73 -25.63 4.10
CA ASP A 219 0.44 -26.29 3.87
C ASP A 219 -0.56 -26.06 5.00
N ARG A 220 -0.10 -26.16 6.26
CA ARG A 220 -0.95 -25.86 7.42
C ARG A 220 -1.41 -24.41 7.44
N GLU A 221 -0.55 -23.47 7.10
CA GLU A 221 -0.93 -22.05 7.07
C GLU A 221 -1.86 -21.72 5.90
N SER A 222 -1.61 -22.26 4.70
CA SER A 222 -2.47 -22.02 3.53
C SER A 222 -3.89 -22.54 3.76
N ARG A 223 -4.05 -23.73 4.33
CA ARG A 223 -5.36 -24.30 4.67
C ARG A 223 -6.12 -23.51 5.74
N ARG A 224 -5.41 -22.73 6.58
CA ARG A 224 -6.04 -21.81 7.55
C ARG A 224 -6.54 -20.52 6.89
N VAL A 225 -5.92 -20.11 5.79
CA VAL A 225 -6.36 -18.91 5.04
C VAL A 225 -7.53 -19.26 4.14
N VAL A 226 -7.39 -20.35 3.37
CA VAL A 226 -8.43 -20.83 2.47
C VAL A 226 -8.70 -22.31 2.81
N PRO A 227 -9.85 -22.63 3.40
CA PRO A 227 -10.25 -24.01 3.64
C PRO A 227 -10.38 -24.82 2.35
N ASP A 228 -10.27 -26.14 2.46
CA ASP A 228 -10.42 -27.12 1.37
C ASP A 228 -11.91 -27.34 1.06
N GLU A 229 -12.61 -26.24 0.78
CA GLU A 229 -14.05 -26.15 0.53
C GLU A 229 -14.28 -25.44 -0.82
N ASP A 230 -15.46 -25.59 -1.43
CA ASP A 230 -15.85 -24.86 -2.64
C ASP A 230 -14.85 -24.95 -3.82
N MET A 231 -14.23 -26.12 -3.98
CA MET A 231 -13.19 -26.38 -5.00
C MET A 231 -11.96 -25.46 -4.88
N ASN A 232 -11.74 -24.85 -3.71
CA ASN A 232 -10.55 -24.08 -3.45
C ASN A 232 -9.32 -24.98 -3.48
N GLU A 233 -8.18 -24.41 -3.87
CA GLU A 233 -6.93 -25.14 -4.06
C GLU A 233 -5.82 -24.54 -3.16
N PRO A 234 -5.95 -24.62 -1.82
CA PRO A 234 -4.97 -24.01 -0.91
C PRO A 234 -3.54 -24.53 -1.12
N TRP A 235 -3.39 -25.75 -1.63
CA TRP A 235 -2.11 -26.34 -2.01
C TRP A 235 -1.37 -25.56 -3.10
N ARG A 236 -2.07 -24.83 -3.98
CA ARG A 236 -1.45 -23.96 -5.00
C ARG A 236 -0.79 -22.75 -4.36
N ALA A 237 -1.42 -22.15 -3.35
CA ALA A 237 -0.78 -21.08 -2.58
C ALA A 237 0.42 -21.59 -1.79
N SER A 238 0.33 -22.78 -1.18
CA SER A 238 1.49 -23.40 -0.52
C SER A 238 2.65 -23.61 -1.48
N THR A 239 2.37 -24.11 -2.69
CA THR A 239 3.38 -24.29 -3.74
C THR A 239 4.01 -22.96 -4.13
N ARG A 240 3.20 -21.90 -4.30
CA ARG A 240 3.71 -20.57 -4.62
C ARG A 240 4.61 -20.01 -3.51
N LEU A 241 4.16 -20.09 -2.25
CA LEU A 241 4.95 -19.70 -1.10
C LEU A 241 6.23 -20.53 -0.99
N GLN A 242 6.19 -21.82 -1.27
CA GLN A 242 7.35 -22.71 -1.23
C GLN A 242 8.41 -22.27 -2.24
N THR A 243 8.02 -21.99 -3.48
CA THR A 243 8.94 -21.49 -4.52
C THR A 243 9.65 -20.21 -4.07
N ILE A 244 8.90 -19.28 -3.47
CA ILE A 244 9.43 -18.03 -2.94
C ILE A 244 10.40 -18.31 -1.80
N MET A 245 10.01 -19.12 -0.82
CA MET A 245 10.83 -19.46 0.35
C MET A 245 12.14 -20.15 -0.04
N PHE A 246 12.12 -21.04 -1.03
CA PHE A 246 13.33 -21.69 -1.54
C PHE A 246 14.22 -20.74 -2.34
N ALA A 247 13.64 -19.83 -3.12
CA ALA A 247 14.42 -18.77 -3.77
C ALA A 247 15.09 -17.85 -2.73
N LEU A 248 14.40 -17.53 -1.62
CA LEU A 248 14.99 -16.79 -0.51
C LEU A 248 16.12 -17.56 0.16
N ARG A 249 15.95 -18.87 0.41
CA ARG A 249 16.99 -19.73 0.99
C ARG A 249 18.24 -19.76 0.09
N ALA A 250 18.05 -19.95 -1.22
CA ALA A 250 19.15 -19.93 -2.18
C ALA A 250 19.85 -18.57 -2.18
N HIS A 251 19.09 -17.47 -2.14
CA HIS A 251 19.67 -16.13 -2.05
C HIS A 251 20.40 -15.90 -0.73
N ALA A 252 19.85 -16.34 0.40
CA ALA A 252 20.47 -16.21 1.72
C ALA A 252 21.79 -16.99 1.82
N LEU A 253 21.84 -18.21 1.28
CA LEU A 253 23.07 -19.01 1.19
C LEU A 253 24.14 -18.33 0.33
N ASN A 254 23.73 -17.70 -0.77
CA ASN A 254 24.63 -16.91 -1.62
C ASN A 254 25.05 -15.59 -0.96
N ALA A 255 24.14 -14.92 -0.23
CA ALA A 255 24.39 -13.65 0.46
C ALA A 255 25.19 -13.81 1.76
N THR A 256 25.18 -15.00 2.39
CA THR A 256 26.20 -15.31 3.41
C THR A 256 27.63 -15.33 2.84
N ALA A 257 27.79 -15.38 1.51
CA ALA A 257 29.06 -15.08 0.83
C ALA A 257 29.23 -13.58 0.49
N THR A 258 28.19 -12.74 0.64
CA THR A 258 28.17 -11.30 0.30
C THR A 258 27.21 -10.46 1.17
N GLY A 259 27.63 -10.11 2.41
CA GLY A 259 27.17 -8.87 3.09
C GLY A 259 25.80 -8.84 3.83
N PRO A 260 25.44 -7.70 4.48
CA PRO A 260 24.58 -7.66 5.69
C PRO A 260 23.05 -7.57 5.51
N ASP A 261 22.49 -7.58 4.29
CA ASP A 261 21.07 -7.19 4.03
C ASP A 261 20.04 -8.32 4.21
N ARG A 262 20.25 -9.18 5.20
CA ARG A 262 19.55 -10.47 5.43
C ARG A 262 18.06 -10.38 5.78
N TRP A 263 17.48 -9.20 5.98
CA TRP A 263 16.10 -9.02 6.44
C TRP A 263 15.14 -8.43 5.41
N ASN A 264 15.65 -8.05 4.22
CA ASN A 264 14.86 -7.50 3.10
C ASN A 264 14.74 -8.48 1.91
N LEU A 265 14.93 -9.77 2.17
CA LEU A 265 15.13 -10.82 1.15
C LEU A 265 14.02 -10.88 0.08
N LEU A 266 12.77 -10.58 0.43
CA LEU A 266 11.65 -10.60 -0.53
C LEU A 266 11.78 -9.62 -1.70
N ARG A 267 12.64 -8.60 -1.58
CA ARG A 267 12.88 -7.62 -2.65
C ARG A 267 13.94 -8.02 -3.65
N HIS A 268 14.79 -8.96 -3.27
CA HIS A 268 15.84 -9.49 -4.14
C HIS A 268 15.34 -10.63 -5.03
N LEU A 269 14.08 -11.05 -4.86
CA LEU A 269 13.44 -11.98 -5.78
C LEU A 269 13.20 -11.27 -7.14
N PRO A 270 13.53 -11.94 -8.27
CA PRO A 270 13.24 -11.41 -9.59
C PRO A 270 11.73 -11.12 -9.75
N ARG A 271 11.42 -9.98 -10.39
CA ARG A 271 10.07 -9.42 -10.50
C ARG A 271 9.15 -10.18 -11.45
#